data_AF-A0A3L8QAF0-F1
#
_entry.id   AF-A0A3L8QAF0-F1
#
_cell.length_a   1.000
_cell.length_b   1.000
_cell.length_c   1.000
_cell.angle_alpha   90.00
_cell.angle_beta   90.00
_cell.angle_gamma   90.00
#
_symmetry.space_group_name_H-M   'P 1'
#
loop_
_entity.id
_entity.type
_entity.pdbx_description
1 polymer ?
#
loop_
_entity_poly.entity_id
_entity_poly.type
_entity_poly.pdbx_seq_one_letter_code
_entity_poly.pdbx_strand_id
1 'polypeptide(L)'
;RSTHNEMEKNRRAQLRLCLERLKGLVPLGAAAGRHTTLSLLTRARLHIQKLEDQERRALHQIEQLQREQRHLQRQLEKLGMERVRIDSIGSSLSSERSESDQEEMDVDVESTDDLPADLDWSSSSPSDSDERGSLQSLGSDEGYSSSGGAGAKAASSRKLLAVGI
;
A
#
# COMPACT_ATOMS: atom_id res chain seq x y z
N ARG A 1 37.45 -7.32 42.97
CA ARG A 1 37.65 -8.06 41.69
C ARG A 1 36.52 -9.05 41.41
N SER A 2 36.09 -9.89 42.37
CA SER A 2 34.98 -10.85 42.17
C SER A 2 33.64 -10.19 41.81
N THR A 3 33.22 -9.18 42.59
CA THR A 3 31.98 -8.42 42.37
C THR A 3 31.90 -7.80 40.98
N HIS A 4 32.99 -7.18 40.51
CA HIS A 4 33.11 -6.64 39.16
C HIS A 4 32.88 -7.71 38.07
N ASN A 5 33.49 -8.88 38.22
CA ASN A 5 33.32 -9.98 37.26
C ASN A 5 31.89 -10.52 37.24
N GLU A 6 31.22 -10.53 38.39
CA GLU A 6 29.83 -10.95 38.50
C GLU A 6 28.87 -9.96 37.83
N MET A 7 29.07 -8.65 38.05
CA MET A 7 28.33 -7.60 37.35
C MET A 7 28.51 -7.71 35.83
N GLU A 8 29.74 -7.91 35.34
CA GLU A 8 29.99 -8.04 33.90
C GLU A 8 29.38 -9.32 33.31
N LYS A 9 29.37 -10.43 34.06
CA LYS A 9 28.66 -11.67 33.65
C LYS A 9 27.16 -11.42 33.50
N ASN A 10 26.54 -10.77 34.47
CA ASN A 10 25.11 -10.42 34.42
C ASN A 10 24.82 -9.51 33.22
N ARG A 11 25.61 -8.44 33.04
CA ARG A 11 25.48 -7.53 31.89
C ARG A 11 25.56 -8.27 30.55
N ARG A 12 26.49 -9.23 30.41
CA ARG A 12 26.61 -10.06 29.19
C ARG A 12 25.42 -10.98 28.99
N ALA A 13 24.86 -11.54 30.06
CA ALA A 13 23.66 -12.37 29.98
C ALA A 13 22.45 -11.54 29.48
N GLN A 14 22.26 -10.35 30.04
CA GLN A 14 21.21 -9.41 29.60
C GLN A 14 21.37 -9.03 28.12
N LEU A 15 22.59 -8.70 27.69
CA LEU A 15 22.85 -8.38 26.28
C LEU A 15 22.46 -9.52 25.34
N ARG A 16 22.78 -10.78 25.71
CA ARG A 16 22.39 -11.95 24.90
C ARG A 16 20.88 -12.07 24.78
N LEU A 17 20.14 -11.88 25.87
CA LEU A 17 18.67 -11.91 25.87
C LEU A 17 18.09 -10.83 24.93
N CYS A 18 18.62 -9.60 24.99
CA CYS A 18 18.19 -8.53 24.08
C CYS A 18 18.45 -8.87 22.61
N LEU A 19 19.61 -9.46 22.30
CA LEU A 19 19.95 -9.85 20.92
C LEU A 19 19.09 -11.02 20.42
N GLU A 20 18.79 -12.01 21.27
CA GLU A 20 17.87 -13.09 20.91
C GLU A 20 16.47 -12.57 20.62
N ARG A 21 15.94 -11.67 21.45
CA ARG A 21 14.65 -11.02 21.18
C ARG A 21 14.68 -10.25 19.87
N LEU A 22 15.76 -9.52 19.59
CA LEU A 22 15.90 -8.77 18.34
C LEU A 22 15.89 -9.70 17.11
N LYS A 23 16.50 -10.88 17.19
CA LYS A 23 16.48 -11.85 16.09
C LYS A 23 15.07 -12.29 15.71
N GLY A 24 14.16 -12.42 16.68
CA GLY A 24 12.77 -12.77 16.43
C GLY A 24 11.96 -11.70 15.71
N LEU A 25 12.40 -10.43 15.75
CA LEU A 25 11.71 -9.30 15.12
C LEU A 25 12.25 -8.97 13.73
N VAL A 26 13.48 -9.36 13.43
CA VAL A 26 14.14 -9.01 12.17
C VAL A 26 13.98 -10.17 11.18
N PRO A 27 13.63 -9.91 9.91
CA PRO A 27 13.58 -10.95 8.87
C PRO A 27 15.02 -11.35 8.49
N LEU A 28 15.56 -12.32 9.22
CA LEU A 28 16.95 -12.76 9.06
C LEU A 28 17.15 -13.85 8.00
N GLY A 29 16.07 -14.52 7.57
CA GLY A 29 16.08 -15.62 6.61
C GLY A 29 16.67 -16.92 7.19
N ALA A 30 16.21 -18.08 6.71
CA ALA A 30 16.64 -19.38 7.22
C ALA A 30 18.06 -19.82 6.79
N ALA A 31 18.74 -19.04 5.93
CA ALA A 31 19.93 -19.51 5.21
C ALA A 31 21.11 -18.52 5.18
N ALA A 32 21.32 -17.75 6.24
CA ALA A 32 22.61 -17.07 6.42
C ALA A 32 23.30 -17.71 7.62
N GLY A 33 24.49 -18.25 7.41
CA GLY A 33 25.34 -18.77 8.49
C GLY A 33 25.43 -17.81 9.66
N ARG A 34 25.69 -18.37 10.85
CA ARG A 34 25.87 -17.71 12.16
C ARG A 34 25.82 -16.18 12.12
N HIS A 35 24.64 -15.59 12.40
CA HIS A 35 24.49 -14.14 12.46
C HIS A 35 25.40 -13.53 13.53
N THR A 36 26.23 -12.57 13.12
CA THR A 36 27.02 -11.74 14.04
C THR A 36 26.16 -10.61 14.60
N THR A 37 26.52 -10.07 15.77
CA THR A 37 25.83 -8.90 16.36
C THR A 37 25.77 -7.72 15.39
N LEU A 38 26.85 -7.46 14.66
CA LEU A 38 26.88 -6.38 13.66
C LEU A 38 25.85 -6.61 12.55
N SER A 39 25.83 -7.82 11.96
CA SER A 39 24.89 -8.15 10.88
C SER A 39 23.42 -8.03 11.32
N LEU A 40 23.12 -8.38 12.57
CA LEU A 40 21.79 -8.25 13.15
C LEU A 40 21.37 -6.78 13.29
N LEU A 41 22.23 -5.94 13.85
CA LEU A 41 21.95 -4.52 14.03
C LEU A 41 21.78 -3.78 12.69
N THR A 42 22.60 -4.12 11.69
CA THR A 42 22.47 -3.57 10.34
C THR A 42 21.14 -3.96 9.71
N ARG A 43 20.75 -5.25 9.78
CA ARG A 43 19.45 -5.71 9.25
C ARG A 43 18.27 -5.13 10.00
N ALA A 44 18.36 -4.96 11.32
CA ALA A 44 17.32 -4.31 12.12
C ALA A 44 17.08 -2.87 11.66
N ARG A 45 18.15 -2.09 11.46
CA ARG A 45 18.06 -0.72 10.94
C ARG A 45 17.39 -0.68 9.56
N LEU A 46 17.82 -1.55 8.64
CA LEU A 46 17.23 -1.64 7.31
C LEU A 46 15.76 -2.07 7.36
N HIS A 47 15.41 -2.95 8.29
CA HIS A 47 14.03 -3.40 8.44
C HIS A 47 13.11 -2.28 8.90
N ILE A 48 13.55 -1.46 9.87
CA ILE A 48 12.81 -0.26 10.31
C ILE A 48 12.59 0.68 9.12
N GLN A 49 13.64 1.01 8.38
CA GLN A 49 13.53 1.89 7.21
C GLN A 49 12.56 1.33 6.15
N LYS A 50 12.62 0.01 5.89
CA LYS A 50 11.69 -0.65 4.96
C LYS A 50 10.23 -0.54 5.43
N LEU A 51 9.97 -0.74 6.72
CA LEU A 51 8.62 -0.63 7.29
C LEU A 51 8.09 0.81 7.17
N GLU A 52 8.92 1.81 7.49
CA GLU A 52 8.56 3.22 7.33
C GLU A 52 8.27 3.58 5.86
N ASP A 53 9.05 3.05 4.91
CA ASP A 53 8.81 3.25 3.48
C ASP A 53 7.49 2.61 3.03
N GLN A 54 7.19 1.41 3.52
CA GLN A 54 5.94 0.69 3.23
C GLN A 54 4.73 1.42 3.79
N GLU A 55 4.82 1.92 5.03
CA GLU A 55 3.78 2.73 5.66
C GLU A 55 3.51 3.99 4.83
N ARG A 56 4.55 4.72 4.42
CA ARG A 56 4.38 5.88 3.55
C ARG A 56 3.68 5.52 2.25
N ARG A 57 4.08 4.45 1.56
CA ARG A 57 3.44 4.00 0.31
C ARG A 57 1.98 3.61 0.51
N ALA A 58 1.67 2.89 1.59
CA ALA A 58 0.30 2.49 1.92
C ALA A 58 -0.60 3.70 2.16
N LEU A 59 -0.12 4.72 2.89
CA LEU A 59 -0.86 5.97 3.09
C LEU A 59 -1.13 6.71 1.77
N HIS A 60 -0.15 6.76 0.87
CA HIS A 60 -0.37 7.35 -0.47
C HIS A 60 -1.41 6.55 -1.26
N GLN A 61 -1.37 5.22 -1.20
CA GLN A 61 -2.34 4.37 -1.89
C GLN A 61 -3.76 4.60 -1.36
N ILE A 62 -3.93 4.68 -0.03
CA ILE A 62 -5.22 5.00 0.59
C ILE A 62 -5.74 6.34 0.07
N GLU A 63 -4.88 7.36 0.01
CA GLU A 63 -5.27 8.68 -0.47
C GLU A 63 -5.71 8.67 -1.95
N GLN A 64 -5.01 7.92 -2.81
CA GLN A 64 -5.42 7.77 -4.22
C GLN A 64 -6.79 7.07 -4.33
N LEU A 65 -6.97 5.96 -3.63
CA LEU A 65 -8.24 5.23 -3.63
C LEU A 65 -9.40 6.09 -3.10
N GLN A 66 -9.15 6.94 -2.10
CA GLN A 66 -10.15 7.90 -1.61
C GLN A 66 -10.47 9.00 -2.64
N ARG A 67 -9.52 9.42 -3.47
CA ARG A 67 -9.79 10.34 -4.58
C ARG A 67 -10.63 9.66 -5.65
N GLU A 68 -10.30 8.43 -6.01
CA GLU A 68 -11.03 7.63 -6.99
C GLU A 68 -12.47 7.34 -6.52
N GLN A 69 -12.65 6.90 -5.28
CA GLN A 69 -13.97 6.70 -4.70
C GLN A 69 -14.83 7.96 -4.79
N ARG A 70 -14.30 9.13 -4.40
CA ARG A 70 -15.01 10.40 -4.53
C ARG A 70 -15.28 10.79 -5.98
N HIS A 71 -14.39 10.44 -6.91
CA HIS A 71 -14.60 10.69 -8.33
C HIS A 71 -15.77 9.85 -8.87
N LEU A 72 -15.74 8.54 -8.61
CA LEU A 72 -16.77 7.59 -9.03
C LEU A 72 -18.13 7.93 -8.39
N GLN A 73 -18.17 8.29 -7.11
CA GLN A 73 -19.41 8.74 -6.45
C GLN A 73 -20.05 9.93 -7.17
N ARG A 74 -19.26 10.95 -7.53
CA ARG A 74 -19.78 12.10 -8.31
C ARG A 74 -20.25 11.71 -9.71
N GLN A 75 -19.63 10.70 -10.34
CA GLN A 75 -20.11 10.19 -11.64
C GLN A 75 -21.44 9.47 -11.49
N LEU A 76 -21.60 8.65 -10.44
CA LEU A 76 -22.86 7.98 -10.13
C LEU A 76 -23.98 8.98 -9.80
N GLU A 77 -23.69 10.03 -9.04
CA GLU A 77 -24.65 11.11 -8.77
C GLU A 77 -25.12 11.78 -10.07
N LYS A 78 -24.21 12.10 -11.00
CA LYS A 78 -24.57 12.69 -12.29
C LYS A 78 -25.45 11.76 -13.13
N LEU A 79 -25.09 10.49 -13.23
CA LEU A 79 -25.88 9.49 -13.97
C LEU A 79 -27.23 9.22 -13.32
N GLY A 80 -27.31 9.23 -11.98
CA GLY A 80 -28.55 9.14 -11.22
C GLY A 80 -29.47 10.34 -11.45
N MET A 81 -28.91 11.56 -11.45
CA MET A 81 -29.65 12.79 -11.77
C MET A 81 -30.12 12.82 -13.23
N GLU A 82 -29.31 12.30 -14.16
CA GLU A 82 -29.67 12.19 -15.58
C GLU A 82 -30.83 11.22 -15.79
N ARG A 83 -30.84 10.08 -15.10
CA ARG A 83 -31.96 9.12 -15.11
C ARG A 83 -33.26 9.74 -14.59
N VAL A 84 -33.23 10.39 -13.42
CA VAL A 84 -34.43 11.07 -12.84
C VAL A 84 -34.98 12.16 -13.77
N ARG A 85 -34.10 12.91 -14.45
CA ARG A 85 -34.53 13.92 -15.44
C ARG A 85 -35.16 13.28 -16.68
N ILE A 86 -34.55 12.22 -17.22
CA ILE A 86 -35.08 11.51 -18.40
C ILE A 86 -36.45 10.89 -18.09
N ASP A 87 -36.60 10.26 -16.92
CA ASP A 87 -37.86 9.63 -16.50
C ASP A 87 -38.97 10.68 -16.28
N SER A 88 -38.62 11.91 -15.89
CA SER A 88 -39.60 12.98 -15.65
C SER A 88 -40.01 13.74 -16.92
N ILE A 89 -39.14 13.83 -17.94
CA ILE A 89 -39.40 14.56 -19.20
C ILE A 89 -39.97 13.60 -20.27
N GLY A 90 -39.68 12.30 -20.19
CA GLY A 90 -40.24 11.27 -21.10
C GLY A 90 -41.65 10.80 -20.74
N SER A 91 -42.12 11.03 -19.51
CA SER A 91 -43.38 10.48 -19.02
C SER A 91 -44.61 11.38 -19.23
N SER A 92 -44.49 12.51 -19.91
CA SER A 92 -45.61 13.43 -20.14
C SER A 92 -46.51 13.09 -21.34
N LEU A 93 -46.29 11.97 -22.05
CA LEU A 93 -47.04 11.67 -23.28
C LEU A 93 -47.57 10.22 -23.44
N SER A 94 -47.52 9.36 -22.42
CA SER A 94 -48.05 8.00 -22.57
C SER A 94 -48.46 7.38 -21.23
N SER A 95 -49.61 7.82 -20.71
CA SER A 95 -50.37 7.04 -19.73
C SER A 95 -51.85 7.13 -20.08
N GLU A 96 -52.21 6.52 -21.21
CA GLU A 96 -53.56 6.03 -21.45
C GLU A 96 -53.42 4.56 -21.85
N ARG A 97 -53.75 3.68 -20.89
CA ARG A 97 -54.03 2.24 -21.03
C ARG A 97 -52.81 1.32 -21.17
N SER A 98 -52.54 0.57 -20.09
CA SER A 98 -52.21 -0.85 -20.20
C SER A 98 -52.42 -1.51 -18.84
N GLU A 99 -53.62 -2.05 -18.63
CA GLU A 99 -53.82 -3.19 -17.72
C GLU A 99 -53.22 -4.39 -18.43
N SER A 100 -52.15 -4.96 -17.89
CA SER A 100 -51.57 -6.21 -18.38
C SER A 100 -51.39 -7.12 -17.18
N ASP A 101 -52.39 -7.97 -16.97
CA ASP A 101 -52.31 -9.15 -16.13
C ASP A 101 -51.18 -10.04 -16.67
N GLN A 102 -50.17 -10.33 -15.85
CA GLN A 102 -49.13 -11.29 -16.18
C GLN A 102 -48.99 -12.25 -15.00
N GLU A 103 -49.37 -13.50 -15.27
CA GLU A 103 -49.48 -14.62 -14.34
C GLU A 103 -48.16 -14.93 -13.61
N GLU A 104 -48.30 -15.32 -12.35
CA GLU A 104 -47.26 -15.83 -11.47
C GLU A 104 -46.84 -17.25 -11.91
N MET A 105 -45.62 -17.39 -12.43
CA MET A 105 -44.99 -18.70 -12.68
C MET A 105 -44.16 -19.11 -11.47
N ASP A 106 -44.59 -20.15 -10.76
CA ASP A 106 -43.77 -20.84 -9.77
C ASP A 106 -42.65 -21.62 -10.48
N VAL A 107 -41.40 -21.21 -10.24
CA VAL A 107 -40.19 -21.92 -10.69
C VAL A 107 -39.78 -22.92 -9.61
N ASP A 108 -39.92 -24.21 -9.91
CA ASP A 108 -39.38 -25.30 -9.09
C ASP A 108 -37.85 -25.33 -9.24
N VAL A 109 -37.14 -25.25 -8.12
CA VAL A 109 -35.67 -25.23 -8.06
C VAL A 109 -35.20 -26.66 -7.84
N GLU A 110 -34.87 -27.37 -8.93
CA GLU A 110 -34.19 -28.66 -8.84
C GLU A 110 -32.77 -28.45 -8.31
N SER A 111 -32.49 -29.05 -7.15
CA SER A 111 -31.18 -29.08 -6.49
C SER A 111 -30.21 -29.93 -7.32
N THR A 112 -29.26 -29.26 -7.97
CA THR A 112 -28.02 -29.90 -8.43
C THR A 112 -26.91 -29.58 -7.44
N ASP A 113 -26.94 -30.29 -6.31
CA ASP A 113 -25.71 -30.58 -5.59
C ASP A 113 -24.91 -31.56 -6.46
N ASP A 114 -23.77 -31.12 -6.99
CA ASP A 114 -22.49 -31.84 -6.89
C ASP A 114 -21.41 -31.22 -7.81
N LEU A 115 -20.56 -30.46 -7.12
CA LEU A 115 -19.11 -30.29 -7.31
C LEU A 115 -18.54 -29.23 -8.29
N PRO A 116 -17.40 -28.62 -7.90
CA PRO A 116 -16.98 -27.31 -8.36
C PRO A 116 -15.90 -27.35 -9.45
N ALA A 117 -15.93 -26.29 -10.26
CA ALA A 117 -14.82 -25.41 -10.67
C ALA A 117 -13.42 -26.06 -10.80
N ASP A 118 -12.71 -25.96 -11.92
CA ASP A 118 -12.29 -24.68 -12.50
C ASP A 118 -12.06 -24.84 -14.02
N LEU A 119 -12.93 -24.21 -14.82
CA LEU A 119 -12.56 -23.88 -16.20
C LEU A 119 -11.70 -22.61 -16.18
N ASP A 120 -10.44 -22.82 -16.55
CA ASP A 120 -9.47 -21.85 -17.04
C ASP A 120 -10.12 -20.68 -17.79
N TRP A 121 -10.08 -19.53 -17.15
CA TRP A 121 -10.16 -18.25 -17.84
C TRP A 121 -8.97 -17.41 -17.39
N SER A 122 -7.82 -17.55 -18.06
CA SER A 122 -7.04 -16.41 -18.59
C SER A 122 -5.63 -16.80 -19.00
N SER A 123 -5.33 -16.74 -20.31
CA SER A 123 -4.13 -16.02 -20.78
C SER A 123 -4.18 -15.76 -22.29
N SER A 124 -4.82 -14.65 -22.69
CA SER A 124 -4.56 -14.04 -23.99
C SER A 124 -3.59 -12.88 -23.77
N SER A 125 -2.33 -13.08 -24.12
CA SER A 125 -1.31 -12.02 -24.15
C SER A 125 -1.48 -11.14 -25.40
N PRO A 126 -1.48 -9.80 -25.29
CA PRO A 126 -1.15 -8.94 -26.40
C PRO A 126 0.38 -8.81 -26.51
N SER A 127 0.91 -9.25 -27.65
CA SER A 127 2.25 -8.99 -28.15
C SER A 127 2.37 -7.51 -28.54
N ASP A 128 3.41 -6.82 -28.08
CA ASP A 128 3.87 -5.57 -28.68
C ASP A 128 5.39 -5.55 -28.70
N SER A 129 5.94 -5.26 -29.87
CA SER A 129 7.34 -5.32 -30.23
C SER A 129 7.86 -3.90 -30.48
N ASP A 130 9.09 -3.67 -30.02
CA ASP A 130 10.06 -2.65 -30.47
C ASP A 130 9.70 -1.19 -30.10
N GLU A 131 10.58 -0.22 -29.82
CA GLU A 131 12.03 -0.04 -29.93
C GLU A 131 12.34 1.35 -29.35
N ARG A 132 13.37 1.52 -28.48
CA ARG A 132 14.26 2.70 -28.43
C ARG A 132 15.20 2.69 -27.23
N GLY A 133 16.47 2.95 -27.51
CA GLY A 133 17.30 3.80 -26.65
C GLY A 133 18.42 3.11 -25.88
N SER A 134 19.36 2.49 -26.59
CA SER A 134 20.70 2.20 -26.06
C SER A 134 21.46 3.50 -25.82
N LEU A 135 21.87 3.78 -24.58
CA LEU A 135 22.97 4.72 -24.29
C LEU A 135 23.89 4.13 -23.21
N GLN A 136 24.91 3.48 -23.75
CA GLN A 136 26.28 3.34 -23.31
C GLN A 136 26.69 4.10 -22.03
N SER A 137 27.04 3.29 -21.03
CA SER A 137 28.03 3.52 -19.98
C SER A 137 29.35 4.08 -20.52
N LEU A 138 30.05 4.96 -19.77
CA LEU A 138 31.51 5.03 -19.58
C LEU A 138 31.94 6.22 -18.65
N GLY A 139 32.86 5.94 -17.71
CA GLY A 139 33.78 6.89 -17.03
C GLY A 139 33.26 7.53 -15.71
N SER A 140 33.71 7.17 -14.51
CA SER A 140 35.04 7.33 -13.86
C SER A 140 35.31 8.71 -13.21
N ASP A 141 35.41 8.65 -11.88
CA ASP A 141 36.17 9.34 -10.82
C ASP A 141 36.99 10.65 -11.03
N GLU A 142 37.21 11.33 -9.89
CA GLU A 142 38.08 12.48 -9.56
C GLU A 142 37.63 13.88 -10.03
N GLY A 143 37.67 14.98 -9.28
CA GLY A 143 38.15 15.34 -7.94
C GLY A 143 38.18 16.90 -7.82
N TYR A 144 38.20 17.40 -6.57
CA TYR A 144 38.57 18.75 -6.08
C TYR A 144 37.64 20.02 -6.20
N SER A 145 37.21 20.45 -5.00
CA SER A 145 37.18 21.81 -4.37
C SER A 145 36.64 23.09 -5.06
N SER A 146 35.65 23.72 -4.41
CA SER A 146 35.82 24.90 -3.50
C SER A 146 34.80 26.04 -3.69
N SER A 147 34.26 26.47 -2.54
CA SER A 147 33.80 27.81 -2.14
C SER A 147 32.49 28.40 -2.69
N GLY A 148 31.67 28.89 -1.75
CA GLY A 148 30.85 30.09 -1.97
C GLY A 148 29.43 30.05 -1.39
N GLY A 149 29.18 30.86 -0.36
CA GLY A 149 27.90 31.60 -0.29
C GLY A 149 26.91 31.25 0.83
N ALA A 150 27.02 32.02 1.92
CA ALA A 150 25.94 32.74 2.61
C ALA A 150 24.61 32.02 2.98
N GLY A 151 24.45 31.79 4.29
CA GLY A 151 23.46 32.47 5.12
C GLY A 151 21.96 32.32 4.80
N ALA A 152 21.23 31.65 5.72
CA ALA A 152 19.99 32.18 6.29
C ALA A 152 19.55 31.33 7.50
N LYS A 153 19.46 31.95 8.68
CA LYS A 153 18.72 31.41 9.83
C LYS A 153 17.23 31.52 9.54
N ALA A 154 16.51 30.40 9.52
CA ALA A 154 15.05 30.40 9.56
C ALA A 154 14.58 30.00 10.96
N ALA A 155 13.93 30.94 11.65
CA ALA A 155 13.31 30.75 12.95
C ALA A 155 12.05 29.87 12.82
N SER A 156 11.97 28.82 13.64
CA SER A 156 10.83 27.92 13.72
C SER A 156 9.76 28.50 14.66
N SER A 157 8.70 29.07 14.09
CA SER A 157 7.49 29.43 14.84
C SER A 157 6.50 28.28 14.77
N ARG A 158 6.43 27.49 15.85
CA ARG A 158 5.39 26.48 16.05
C ARG A 158 4.08 27.17 16.46
N LYS A 159 3.07 27.17 15.59
CA LYS A 159 1.67 27.42 15.98
C LYS A 159 1.01 26.08 16.29
N LEU A 160 0.70 25.87 17.56
CA LEU A 160 -0.23 24.84 18.02
C LEU A 160 -1.65 25.31 17.67
N LEU A 161 -2.37 24.57 16.84
CA LEU A 161 -3.82 24.70 16.72
C LEU A 161 -4.44 23.67 17.65
N ALA A 162 -5.02 24.17 18.74
CA ALA A 162 -5.93 23.41 19.58
C ALA A 162 -7.24 23.21 18.80
N VAL A 163 -7.60 21.95 18.55
CA VAL A 163 -8.97 21.60 18.19
C VAL A 163 -9.62 21.05 19.44
N GLY A 164 -10.42 21.89 20.08
CA GLY A 164 -11.50 21.45 20.94
C GLY A 164 -12.78 21.44 20.11
N ILE A 165 -13.47 20.31 20.10
CA ILE A 165 -14.89 20.04 20.36
C ILE A 165 -15.02 18.53 20.40
#